data_AF-A0A520V8G2-F1
#
_entry.id   AF-A0A520V8G2-F1
#
_cell.length_a   1.000
_cell.length_b   1.000
_cell.length_c   1.000
_cell.angle_alpha   90.00
_cell.angle_beta   90.00
_cell.angle_gamma   90.00
#
_symmetry.space_group_name_H-M   'P 1'
#
loop_
_entity.id
_entity.type
_entity.pdbx_description
1 polymer ?
#
loop_
_entity_poly.entity_id
_entity_poly.type
_entity_poly.pdbx_seq_one_letter_code
_entity_poly.pdbx_strand_id
1 'polypeptide(L)'
;MILAGFFNANNVANPEDADLILDDIIDSGLTKKKYKKLFPKKKFIALFEKDSKVDWVNFPFEKNIEDDQSDTVVRLLQIIGENPKREGLLDTPRRYLSAFEEFLNPPVFNMTTFDAESTDEMIVQLDIPFYSFCEHHLLPFFGKGYIAYIPDKKIVGLSKLARTLETFARRLQNQERITNQVADYLQENLEAKGVAVVLKARHLCMEMRGVKTSDTNTITSKLLGYFRTDERTRAEFLNLIGNHRN
;
A
#
# COMPACT_ATOMS: atom_id res chain seq x y z
N MET A 1 18.94 -23.34 10.08
CA MET A 1 20.16 -23.66 10.88
C MET A 1 19.83 -24.48 12.14
N ILE A 2 18.98 -25.51 12.03
CA ILE A 2 18.69 -26.48 13.12
C ILE A 2 19.66 -27.68 13.03
N LEU A 3 20.20 -27.94 11.84
CA LEU A 3 21.11 -29.06 11.53
C LEU A 3 22.48 -29.00 12.22
N ALA A 4 23.02 -27.81 12.50
CA ALA A 4 24.33 -27.68 13.15
C ALA A 4 24.35 -28.29 14.56
N GLY A 5 23.27 -28.11 15.34
CA GLY A 5 23.14 -28.67 16.68
C GLY A 5 22.95 -30.19 16.72
N PHE A 6 22.47 -30.81 15.63
CA PHE A 6 22.23 -32.25 15.56
C PHE A 6 23.51 -33.06 15.30
N PHE A 7 24.49 -32.47 14.61
CA PHE A 7 25.77 -33.11 14.26
C PHE A 7 26.96 -32.62 15.10
N ASN A 8 26.72 -31.79 16.12
CA ASN A 8 27.77 -31.13 16.90
C ASN A 8 28.74 -30.33 16.01
N ALA A 9 28.21 -29.74 14.92
CA ALA A 9 28.98 -29.02 13.92
C ALA A 9 28.93 -27.51 14.17
N ASN A 10 30.02 -26.81 13.86
CA ASN A 10 30.10 -25.35 13.91
C ASN A 10 29.87 -24.76 12.52
N ASN A 11 29.07 -23.70 12.44
CA ASN A 11 28.93 -22.93 11.19
C ASN A 11 30.12 -21.99 11.05
N VAL A 12 30.76 -22.00 9.88
CA VAL A 12 31.86 -21.11 9.53
C VAL A 12 31.43 -20.18 8.40
N ALA A 13 31.93 -18.95 8.40
CA ALA A 13 31.54 -17.93 7.43
C ALA A 13 32.23 -18.10 6.07
N ASN A 14 33.44 -18.69 6.05
CA ASN A 14 34.20 -18.94 4.83
C ASN A 14 34.13 -20.42 4.42
N PRO A 15 33.83 -20.72 3.13
CA PRO A 15 33.78 -22.09 2.64
C PRO A 15 35.09 -22.88 2.74
N GLU A 16 36.24 -22.20 2.79
CA GLU A 16 37.56 -22.84 2.93
C GLU A 16 37.73 -23.50 4.31
N ASP A 17 37.21 -22.82 5.34
CA ASP A 17 37.22 -23.26 6.74
C ASP A 17 36.22 -24.38 7.00
N ALA A 18 35.33 -24.68 6.05
CA ALA A 18 34.26 -25.66 6.22
C ALA A 18 34.71 -27.07 5.83
N ASP A 19 34.44 -28.08 6.66
CA ASP A 19 34.67 -29.48 6.29
C ASP A 19 33.63 -30.01 5.31
N LEU A 20 32.39 -29.52 5.45
CA LEU A 20 31.22 -29.89 4.66
C LEU A 20 30.49 -28.65 4.17
N ILE A 21 29.97 -28.70 2.95
CA ILE A 21 29.06 -27.69 2.42
C ILE A 21 27.67 -28.32 2.36
N LEU A 22 26.72 -27.70 3.06
CA LEU A 22 25.33 -28.15 3.17
C LEU A 22 24.43 -27.16 2.43
N ASP A 23 23.62 -27.68 1.51
CA ASP A 23 22.63 -26.92 0.75
C ASP A 23 21.23 -27.47 1.06
N ASP A 24 20.23 -26.59 1.11
CA ASP A 24 18.86 -26.97 1.45
C ASP A 24 18.18 -27.72 0.30
N ILE A 25 18.30 -27.22 -0.94
CA ILE A 25 17.78 -27.84 -2.16
C ILE A 25 18.77 -27.67 -3.31
N ILE A 26 19.11 -28.77 -3.99
CA ILE A 26 19.74 -28.67 -5.32
C ILE A 26 18.63 -28.48 -6.36
N ASP A 27 18.45 -27.26 -6.87
CA ASP A 27 17.49 -26.96 -7.93
C ASP A 27 18.07 -27.22 -9.34
N SER A 28 18.89 -26.30 -9.87
CA SER A 28 19.48 -26.40 -11.21
C SER A 28 20.83 -27.13 -11.26
N GLY A 29 21.38 -27.51 -10.10
CA GLY A 29 22.72 -28.07 -9.98
C GLY A 29 23.87 -27.07 -10.20
N LEU A 30 23.59 -25.80 -10.51
CA LEU A 30 24.60 -24.76 -10.74
C LEU A 30 25.44 -24.49 -9.50
N THR A 31 24.81 -24.42 -8.32
CA THR A 31 25.48 -24.24 -7.02
C THR A 31 26.43 -25.40 -6.72
N LYS A 32 25.96 -26.65 -6.84
CA LYS A 32 26.79 -27.87 -6.70
C LYS A 32 27.97 -27.87 -7.65
N LYS A 33 27.77 -27.52 -8.93
CA LYS A 33 28.85 -27.44 -9.93
C LYS A 33 29.87 -26.36 -9.59
N LYS A 34 29.42 -25.17 -9.19
CA LYS A 34 30.27 -24.06 -8.74
C LYS A 34 31.16 -24.48 -7.57
N TYR A 35 30.57 -25.01 -6.51
CA TYR A 35 31.33 -25.38 -5.30
C TYR A 35 32.21 -26.62 -5.49
N LYS A 36 31.80 -27.60 -6.30
CA LYS A 36 32.72 -28.71 -6.68
C LYS A 36 33.91 -28.24 -7.50
N LYS A 37 33.74 -27.22 -8.36
CA LYS A 37 34.86 -26.65 -9.13
C LYS A 37 35.82 -25.88 -8.24
N LEU A 38 35.30 -25.09 -7.31
CA LEU A 38 36.10 -24.27 -6.39
C LEU A 38 36.76 -25.11 -5.29
N PHE A 39 36.07 -26.13 -4.78
CA PHE A 39 36.51 -26.94 -3.64
C PHE A 39 36.37 -28.45 -3.94
N PRO A 40 37.18 -29.00 -4.85
CA PRO A 40 37.00 -30.36 -5.36
C PRO A 40 37.16 -31.47 -4.32
N LYS A 41 37.85 -31.18 -3.20
CA LYS A 41 38.08 -32.14 -2.11
C LYS A 41 36.99 -32.10 -1.02
N LYS A 42 36.11 -31.09 -1.02
CA LYS A 42 35.07 -30.93 0.02
C LYS A 42 33.84 -31.77 -0.34
N LYS A 43 33.27 -32.46 0.65
CA LYS A 43 32.06 -33.27 0.46
C LYS A 43 30.85 -32.33 0.45
N PHE A 44 30.12 -32.33 -0.66
CA PHE A 44 28.88 -31.57 -0.83
C PHE A 44 27.70 -32.47 -0.49
N ILE A 45 26.89 -32.06 0.48
CA ILE A 45 25.70 -32.80 0.91
C ILE A 45 24.49 -31.90 0.64
N ALA A 46 23.47 -32.44 0.00
CA ALA A 46 22.19 -31.76 -0.15
C ALA A 46 21.13 -32.52 0.64
N LEU A 47 20.22 -31.77 1.27
CA LEU A 47 19.11 -32.36 2.01
C LEU A 47 18.04 -32.91 1.06
N PHE A 48 17.86 -32.27 -0.11
CA PHE A 48 16.98 -32.72 -1.18
C PHE A 48 17.66 -32.51 -2.55
N GLU A 49 17.71 -33.57 -3.38
CA GLU A 49 18.17 -33.48 -4.77
C GLU A 49 16.95 -33.44 -5.72
N LYS A 50 16.76 -32.34 -6.46
CA LYS A 50 15.75 -32.25 -7.53
C LYS A 50 16.25 -33.06 -8.74
N ASP A 51 16.02 -34.36 -8.77
CA ASP A 51 16.13 -35.14 -10.00
C ASP A 51 15.01 -34.68 -10.97
N SER A 52 15.30 -34.64 -12.26
CA SER A 52 14.33 -34.61 -13.37
C SER A 52 13.13 -35.57 -13.25
N LYS A 53 13.18 -36.56 -12.34
CA LYS A 53 12.08 -37.48 -12.01
C LYS A 53 11.23 -37.09 -10.80
N VAL A 54 11.61 -36.07 -10.04
CA VAL A 54 10.84 -35.60 -8.89
C VAL A 54 9.99 -34.44 -9.38
N ASP A 55 8.66 -34.62 -9.41
CA ASP A 55 7.73 -33.51 -9.58
C ASP A 55 8.15 -32.41 -8.61
N TRP A 56 8.42 -31.21 -9.14
CA TRP A 56 8.92 -30.04 -8.41
C TRP A 56 8.50 -30.04 -6.93
N VAL A 57 9.48 -29.98 -6.01
CA VAL A 57 9.24 -29.49 -4.64
C VAL A 57 8.88 -28.02 -4.78
N ASN A 58 7.62 -27.78 -5.10
CA ASN A 58 7.05 -26.46 -5.05
C ASN A 58 6.78 -26.21 -3.58
N PHE A 59 7.47 -25.24 -3.01
CA PHE A 59 7.03 -24.76 -1.72
C PHE A 59 5.59 -24.26 -1.84
N PRO A 60 4.76 -24.37 -0.79
CA PRO A 60 3.36 -23.95 -0.85
C PRO A 60 3.17 -22.53 -1.38
N PHE A 61 4.14 -21.63 -1.12
CA PHE A 61 4.15 -20.25 -1.59
C PHE A 61 4.64 -20.05 -3.03
N GLU A 62 5.22 -21.06 -3.68
CA GLU A 62 5.72 -21.01 -5.06
C GLU A 62 4.76 -21.65 -6.07
N LYS A 63 3.84 -22.50 -5.60
CA LYS A 63 3.08 -23.38 -6.49
C LYS A 63 1.96 -22.68 -7.26
N ASN A 64 1.43 -21.58 -6.76
CA ASN A 64 0.36 -20.83 -7.40
C ASN A 64 0.19 -19.47 -6.71
N ILE A 65 0.34 -18.39 -7.47
CA ILE A 65 -0.11 -17.05 -7.03
C ILE A 65 -1.66 -17.01 -6.98
N GLU A 66 -2.32 -17.97 -7.64
CA GLU A 66 -3.78 -18.15 -7.67
C GLU A 66 -4.34 -18.99 -6.50
N ASP A 67 -3.49 -19.67 -5.71
CA ASP A 67 -3.92 -20.46 -4.54
C ASP A 67 -3.96 -19.60 -3.26
N ASP A 68 -4.68 -20.10 -2.25
CA ASP A 68 -4.89 -19.44 -0.95
C ASP A 68 -3.57 -19.04 -0.25
N GLN A 69 -3.29 -17.73 -0.22
CA GLN A 69 -2.10 -17.15 0.41
C GLN A 69 -2.24 -16.98 1.94
N SER A 70 -3.29 -17.53 2.54
CA SER A 70 -3.60 -17.40 3.98
C SER A 70 -2.46 -17.86 4.90
N ASP A 71 -1.60 -18.78 4.46
CA ASP A 71 -0.45 -19.24 5.25
C ASP A 71 0.49 -18.10 5.64
N THR A 72 0.63 -17.07 4.79
CA THR A 72 1.42 -15.87 5.11
C THR A 72 0.89 -15.15 6.35
N VAL A 73 -0.43 -15.03 6.47
CA VAL A 73 -1.07 -14.37 7.62
C VAL A 73 -1.05 -15.29 8.84
N VAL A 74 -1.20 -16.61 8.67
CA VAL A 74 -0.99 -17.59 9.75
C VAL A 74 0.42 -17.44 10.32
N ARG A 75 1.43 -17.31 9.44
CA ARG A 75 2.81 -17.14 9.85
C ARG A 75 3.04 -15.82 10.58
N LEU A 76 2.43 -14.73 10.10
CA LEU A 76 2.45 -13.44 10.80
C LEU A 76 1.88 -13.57 12.23
N LEU A 77 0.73 -14.22 12.39
CA LEU A 77 0.11 -14.46 13.70
C LEU A 77 1.05 -15.23 14.64
N GLN A 78 1.70 -16.29 14.15
CA GLN A 78 2.69 -17.03 14.95
C GLN A 78 3.89 -16.17 15.35
N ILE A 79 4.40 -15.33 14.43
CA ILE A 79 5.56 -14.45 14.68
C ILE A 79 5.25 -13.45 15.79
N ILE A 80 4.02 -12.93 15.85
CA ILE A 80 3.60 -11.98 16.90
C ILE A 80 3.16 -12.68 18.20
N GLY A 81 3.31 -14.00 18.30
CA GLY A 81 3.02 -14.78 19.51
C GLY A 81 1.57 -15.21 19.69
N GLU A 82 0.72 -15.05 18.67
CA GLU A 82 -0.67 -15.51 18.72
C GLU A 82 -0.78 -17.01 18.40
N ASN A 83 -1.86 -17.63 18.86
CA ASN A 83 -2.25 -19.00 18.49
C ASN A 83 -3.26 -18.96 17.33
N PRO A 84 -2.88 -19.27 16.07
CA PRO A 84 -3.80 -19.21 14.94
C PRO A 84 -4.99 -20.19 15.04
N LYS A 85 -4.89 -21.20 15.91
CA LYS A 85 -5.95 -22.19 16.14
C LYS A 85 -7.03 -21.70 17.12
N ARG A 86 -6.88 -20.52 17.74
CA ARG A 86 -7.94 -19.98 18.61
C ARG A 86 -9.16 -19.64 17.75
N GLU A 87 -10.36 -19.86 18.29
CA GLU A 87 -11.64 -19.70 17.58
C GLU A 87 -11.70 -18.39 16.78
N GLY A 88 -11.40 -17.24 17.40
CA GLY A 88 -11.41 -15.94 16.71
C GLY A 88 -10.32 -15.71 15.64
N LEU A 89 -9.28 -16.55 15.52
CA LEU A 89 -8.23 -16.44 14.50
C LEU A 89 -8.35 -17.42 13.34
N LEU A 90 -9.19 -18.45 13.45
CA LEU A 90 -9.32 -19.48 12.41
C LEU A 90 -9.53 -18.87 11.02
N ASP A 91 -10.44 -17.89 10.94
CA ASP A 91 -10.81 -17.21 9.71
C ASP A 91 -10.06 -15.87 9.48
N THR A 92 -9.20 -15.46 10.41
CA THR A 92 -8.49 -14.18 10.31
C THR A 92 -7.59 -14.08 9.08
N PRO A 93 -6.81 -15.12 8.69
CA PRO A 93 -6.04 -15.10 7.45
C PRO A 93 -6.84 -14.71 6.22
N ARG A 94 -7.96 -15.42 5.98
CA ARG A 94 -8.87 -15.14 4.86
C ARG A 94 -9.45 -13.73 4.94
N ARG A 95 -9.96 -13.32 6.11
CA ARG A 95 -10.54 -11.97 6.31
C ARG A 95 -9.51 -10.86 6.09
N TYR A 96 -8.28 -11.06 6.54
CA TYR A 96 -7.20 -10.10 6.39
C TYR A 96 -6.87 -9.87 4.92
N LEU A 97 -6.65 -10.96 4.15
CA LEU A 97 -6.36 -10.87 2.72
C LEU A 97 -7.53 -10.25 1.94
N SER A 98 -8.76 -10.71 2.21
CA SER A 98 -9.97 -10.18 1.58
C SER A 98 -10.18 -8.69 1.87
N ALA A 99 -9.85 -8.20 3.08
CA ALA A 99 -9.93 -6.78 3.40
C ALA A 99 -8.94 -5.94 2.58
N PHE A 100 -7.71 -6.43 2.36
CA PHE A 100 -6.75 -5.74 1.50
C PHE A 100 -7.17 -5.76 0.03
N GLU A 101 -7.64 -6.91 -0.46
CA GLU A 101 -8.14 -7.05 -1.82
C GLU A 101 -9.33 -6.12 -2.08
N GLU A 102 -10.32 -6.10 -1.19
CA GLU A 102 -11.46 -5.19 -1.30
C GLU A 102 -10.98 -3.74 -1.27
N PHE A 103 -10.13 -3.39 -0.30
CA PHE A 103 -9.75 -2.00 -0.11
C PHE A 103 -8.92 -1.45 -1.27
N LEU A 104 -7.94 -2.20 -1.77
CA LEU A 104 -6.99 -1.76 -2.79
C LEU A 104 -7.52 -1.80 -4.23
N ASN A 105 -8.74 -2.33 -4.43
CA ASN A 105 -9.44 -2.35 -5.71
C ASN A 105 -10.61 -1.35 -5.68
N PRO A 106 -10.36 -0.02 -5.79
CA PRO A 106 -11.44 0.96 -5.87
C PRO A 106 -12.34 0.69 -7.08
N PRO A 107 -13.66 0.92 -6.98
CA PRO A 107 -14.55 0.82 -8.13
C PRO A 107 -14.11 1.70 -9.28
N VAL A 108 -14.12 1.16 -10.49
CA VAL A 108 -13.93 1.96 -11.71
C VAL A 108 -15.12 2.92 -11.84
N PHE A 109 -14.83 4.19 -12.11
CA PHE A 109 -15.87 5.18 -12.35
C PHE A 109 -15.55 6.01 -13.60
N ASN A 110 -16.60 6.46 -14.27
CA ASN A 110 -16.48 7.41 -15.36
C ASN A 110 -16.69 8.83 -14.85
N MET A 111 -15.84 9.75 -15.29
CA MET A 111 -15.99 11.18 -15.03
C MET A 111 -17.14 11.73 -15.86
N THR A 112 -18.33 11.81 -15.27
CA THR A 112 -19.49 12.40 -15.94
C THR A 112 -19.46 13.90 -15.77
N THR A 113 -19.38 14.62 -16.89
CA THR A 113 -19.42 16.08 -16.96
C THR A 113 -20.66 16.57 -17.69
N PHE A 114 -21.09 17.78 -17.36
CA PHE A 114 -22.21 18.48 -17.97
C PHE A 114 -21.75 19.87 -18.44
N ASP A 115 -22.55 20.52 -19.28
CA ASP A 115 -22.33 21.93 -19.64
C ASP A 115 -22.35 22.80 -18.37
N ALA A 116 -21.49 23.82 -18.31
CA ALA A 116 -21.43 24.67 -17.13
C ALA A 116 -22.65 25.59 -16.95
N GLU A 117 -23.53 25.72 -17.94
CA GLU A 117 -24.73 26.55 -17.88
C GLU A 117 -24.43 28.00 -17.44
N SER A 118 -23.31 28.57 -17.93
CA SER A 118 -22.78 29.88 -17.53
C SER A 118 -22.35 29.99 -16.06
N THR A 119 -22.23 28.88 -15.33
CA THR A 119 -21.62 28.87 -13.99
C THR A 119 -20.15 29.27 -14.11
N ASP A 120 -19.78 30.36 -13.45
CA ASP A 120 -18.41 30.89 -13.39
C ASP A 120 -17.87 31.01 -11.95
N GLU A 121 -18.70 30.71 -10.96
CA GLU A 121 -18.37 30.68 -9.54
C GLU A 121 -17.72 29.35 -9.10
N MET A 122 -17.00 29.37 -7.96
CA MET A 122 -16.39 28.16 -7.43
C MET A 122 -17.43 27.16 -6.92
N ILE A 123 -17.23 25.88 -7.24
CA ILE A 123 -18.01 24.78 -6.71
C ILE A 123 -17.15 24.06 -5.68
N VAL A 124 -17.67 23.92 -4.45
CA VAL A 124 -16.92 23.36 -3.31
C VAL A 124 -17.69 22.21 -2.69
N GLN A 125 -17.00 21.08 -2.49
CA GLN A 125 -17.48 19.96 -1.70
C GLN A 125 -16.59 19.77 -0.48
N LEU A 126 -17.19 19.93 0.69
CA LEU A 126 -16.51 19.87 1.99
C LEU A 126 -16.74 18.50 2.64
N ASP A 127 -15.82 18.16 3.55
CA ASP A 127 -15.97 17.02 4.45
C ASP A 127 -16.14 15.64 3.77
N ILE A 128 -15.53 15.45 2.61
CA ILE A 128 -15.53 14.16 1.91
C ILE A 128 -14.71 13.15 2.72
N PRO A 129 -15.30 12.10 3.31
CA PRO A 129 -14.54 11.13 4.10
C PRO A 129 -13.62 10.31 3.19
N PHE A 130 -12.42 10.01 3.67
CA PHE A 130 -11.51 9.09 3.00
C PHE A 130 -10.71 8.26 3.99
N TYR A 131 -10.31 7.07 3.53
CA TYR A 131 -9.46 6.13 4.23
C TYR A 131 -8.33 5.74 3.28
N SER A 132 -7.17 5.39 3.82
CA SER A 132 -6.01 4.90 3.06
C SER A 132 -5.08 4.10 3.96
N PHE A 133 -4.10 3.41 3.37
CA PHE A 133 -3.03 2.75 4.10
C PHE A 133 -1.70 3.45 3.86
N CYS A 134 -0.98 3.76 4.94
CA CYS A 134 0.35 4.35 4.84
C CYS A 134 1.31 3.32 4.25
N GLU A 135 1.92 3.62 3.11
CA GLU A 135 2.83 2.69 2.41
C GLU A 135 4.03 2.25 3.25
N HIS A 136 4.45 3.06 4.22
CA HIS A 136 5.59 2.78 5.08
C HIS A 136 5.33 1.74 6.17
N HIS A 137 4.06 1.57 6.58
CA HIS A 137 3.72 0.77 7.76
C HIS A 137 2.51 -0.15 7.56
N LEU A 138 1.81 -0.04 6.42
CA LEU A 138 0.53 -0.71 6.16
C LEU A 138 -0.52 -0.47 7.26
N LEU A 139 -0.41 0.68 7.95
CA LEU A 139 -1.36 1.12 8.96
C LEU A 139 -2.31 2.17 8.36
N PRO A 140 -3.60 2.15 8.73
CA PRO A 140 -4.56 3.12 8.22
C PRO A 140 -4.19 4.57 8.55
N PHE A 141 -4.49 5.47 7.61
CA PHE A 141 -4.70 6.88 7.89
C PHE A 141 -6.01 7.31 7.22
N PHE A 142 -6.72 8.23 7.86
CA PHE A 142 -8.08 8.57 7.46
C PHE A 142 -8.42 9.99 7.87
N GLY A 143 -9.40 10.57 7.19
CA GLY A 143 -9.77 11.94 7.43
C GLY A 143 -10.79 12.46 6.43
N LYS A 144 -10.69 13.76 6.15
CA LYS A 144 -11.62 14.48 5.30
C LYS A 144 -10.89 15.23 4.19
N GLY A 145 -11.46 15.20 3.00
CA GLY A 145 -11.07 15.99 1.85
C GLY A 145 -12.01 17.17 1.63
N TYR A 146 -11.42 18.28 1.22
CA TYR A 146 -12.08 19.51 0.82
C TYR A 146 -11.65 19.81 -0.60
N ILE A 147 -12.59 19.74 -1.54
CA ILE A 147 -12.30 19.84 -2.96
C ILE A 147 -13.12 20.98 -3.55
N ALA A 148 -12.44 21.88 -4.25
CA ALA A 148 -13.06 22.95 -5.00
C ALA A 148 -12.54 22.99 -6.44
N TYR A 149 -13.37 23.47 -7.35
CA TYR A 149 -12.94 23.83 -8.70
C TYR A 149 -13.76 25.02 -9.21
N ILE A 150 -13.19 25.77 -10.15
CA ILE A 150 -13.89 26.83 -10.88
C ILE A 150 -14.10 26.33 -12.31
N PRO A 151 -15.35 26.12 -12.74
CA PRO A 151 -15.65 25.61 -14.08
C PRO A 151 -15.21 26.58 -15.19
N ASP A 152 -14.84 26.01 -16.34
CA ASP A 152 -14.76 26.75 -17.60
C ASP A 152 -15.98 26.47 -18.47
N LYS A 153 -16.00 25.31 -19.13
CA LYS A 153 -17.12 24.83 -19.96
C LYS A 153 -17.86 23.65 -19.36
N LYS A 154 -17.27 23.00 -18.36
CA LYS A 154 -17.73 21.72 -17.81
C LYS A 154 -17.93 21.84 -16.30
N ILE A 155 -19.05 21.33 -15.83
CA ILE A 155 -19.26 20.97 -14.43
C ILE A 155 -19.21 19.46 -14.27
N VAL A 156 -18.76 18.99 -13.11
CA VAL A 156 -18.70 17.56 -12.78
C VAL A 156 -19.87 17.17 -11.90
N GLY A 157 -20.40 15.97 -12.11
CA GLY A 157 -21.36 15.39 -11.16
C GLY A 157 -20.75 15.32 -9.76
N LEU A 158 -21.47 15.79 -8.73
CA LEU A 158 -20.96 15.92 -7.35
C LEU A 158 -20.37 14.63 -6.80
N SER A 159 -20.99 13.48 -7.11
CA SER A 159 -20.48 12.17 -6.69
C SER A 159 -19.08 11.86 -7.24
N LYS A 160 -18.65 12.48 -8.35
CA LYS A 160 -17.36 12.22 -8.99
C LYS A 160 -16.19 12.86 -8.28
N LEU A 161 -16.39 13.97 -7.56
CA LEU A 161 -15.35 14.53 -6.68
C LEU A 161 -15.02 13.53 -5.56
N ALA A 162 -16.05 12.98 -4.91
CA ALA A 162 -15.89 11.96 -3.89
C ALA A 162 -15.28 10.66 -4.43
N ARG A 163 -15.73 10.19 -5.60
CA ARG A 163 -15.16 9.00 -6.25
C ARG A 163 -13.70 9.20 -6.66
N THR A 164 -13.33 10.40 -7.12
CA THR A 164 -11.93 10.71 -7.43
C THR A 164 -11.05 10.58 -6.20
N LEU A 165 -11.47 11.17 -5.07
CA LEU A 165 -10.72 11.03 -3.81
C LEU A 165 -10.63 9.57 -3.38
N GLU A 166 -11.73 8.82 -3.43
CA GLU A 166 -11.77 7.39 -3.09
C GLU A 166 -10.78 6.58 -3.96
N THR A 167 -10.79 6.78 -5.28
CA THR A 167 -9.93 6.03 -6.21
C THR A 167 -8.44 6.21 -5.95
N PHE A 168 -8.02 7.41 -5.55
CA PHE A 168 -6.61 7.65 -5.21
C PHE A 168 -6.27 7.27 -3.76
N ALA A 169 -7.24 7.34 -2.84
CA ALA A 169 -7.03 6.98 -1.44
C ALA A 169 -7.00 5.46 -1.18
N ARG A 170 -7.74 4.67 -1.97
CA ARG A 170 -7.83 3.20 -1.90
C ARG A 170 -6.61 2.48 -2.48
N ARG A 171 -5.42 2.89 -2.01
CA ARG A 171 -4.10 2.38 -2.39
C ARG A 171 -3.16 2.44 -1.17
N LEU A 172 -1.96 1.87 -1.31
CA LEU A 172 -0.84 2.20 -0.42
C LEU A 172 -0.32 3.58 -0.80
N GLN A 173 -0.30 4.50 0.16
CA GLN A 173 -0.11 5.92 -0.12
C GLN A 173 0.69 6.68 0.94
N ASN A 174 1.09 7.89 0.54
CA ASN A 174 1.28 9.03 1.43
C ASN A 174 0.23 10.12 1.11
N GLN A 175 -0.07 10.98 2.09
CA GLN A 175 -1.19 11.92 2.00
C GLN A 175 -0.96 13.00 0.93
N GLU A 176 0.28 13.43 0.79
CA GLU A 176 0.75 14.39 -0.20
C GLU A 176 0.48 13.91 -1.62
N ARG A 177 0.75 12.62 -1.90
CA ARG A 177 0.51 12.02 -3.23
C ARG A 177 -0.96 11.94 -3.55
N ILE A 178 -1.82 11.54 -2.61
CA ILE A 178 -3.28 11.56 -2.83
C ILE A 178 -3.72 12.99 -3.17
N THR A 179 -3.26 13.98 -2.41
CA THR A 179 -3.62 15.39 -2.61
C THR A 179 -3.26 15.87 -4.02
N ASN A 180 -2.05 15.57 -4.48
CA ASN A 180 -1.59 15.92 -5.83
C ASN A 180 -2.39 15.18 -6.90
N GLN A 181 -2.52 13.86 -6.79
CA GLN A 181 -3.22 13.03 -7.77
C GLN A 181 -4.67 13.45 -7.97
N VAL A 182 -5.38 13.76 -6.89
CA VAL A 182 -6.77 14.22 -6.97
C VAL A 182 -6.85 15.56 -7.69
N ALA A 183 -6.00 16.53 -7.33
CA ALA A 183 -6.02 17.85 -7.94
C ALA A 183 -5.65 17.80 -9.43
N ASP A 184 -4.58 17.08 -9.77
CA ASP A 184 -4.07 16.95 -11.12
C ASP A 184 -5.09 16.21 -12.01
N TYR A 185 -5.69 15.10 -11.53
CA TYR A 185 -6.74 14.37 -12.25
C TYR A 185 -7.98 15.22 -12.52
N LEU A 186 -8.46 16.00 -11.53
CA LEU A 186 -9.60 16.89 -11.73
C LEU A 186 -9.26 18.01 -12.73
N GLN A 187 -8.07 18.59 -12.64
CA GLN A 187 -7.61 19.63 -13.55
C GLN A 187 -7.55 19.13 -15.00
N GLU A 188 -7.01 17.93 -15.22
CA GLU A 188 -6.89 17.31 -16.54
C GLU A 188 -8.26 16.94 -17.15
N ASN A 189 -9.18 16.38 -16.35
CA ASN A 189 -10.46 15.90 -16.87
C ASN A 189 -11.52 16.99 -17.02
N LEU A 190 -11.48 18.03 -16.18
CA LEU A 190 -12.45 19.12 -16.21
C LEU A 190 -11.99 20.30 -17.04
N GLU A 191 -10.68 20.44 -17.28
CA GLU A 191 -10.08 21.64 -17.89
C GLU A 191 -10.54 22.91 -17.15
N ALA A 192 -10.67 22.80 -15.83
CA ALA A 192 -11.18 23.86 -14.97
C ALA A 192 -10.26 25.09 -14.98
N LYS A 193 -10.82 26.28 -14.72
CA LYS A 193 -10.04 27.52 -14.54
C LYS A 193 -9.13 27.44 -13.31
N GLY A 194 -9.47 26.58 -12.35
CA GLY A 194 -8.61 26.20 -11.25
C GLY A 194 -9.22 25.06 -10.43
N VAL A 195 -8.36 24.35 -9.71
CA VAL A 195 -8.73 23.28 -8.77
C VAL A 195 -7.98 23.50 -7.46
N ALA A 196 -8.66 23.27 -6.34
CA ALA A 196 -8.06 23.24 -5.02
C ALA A 196 -8.46 21.97 -4.27
N VAL A 197 -7.46 21.29 -3.72
CA VAL A 197 -7.66 20.10 -2.88
C VAL A 197 -6.92 20.33 -1.57
N VAL A 198 -7.63 20.16 -0.45
CA VAL A 198 -7.05 20.13 0.89
C VAL A 198 -7.48 18.83 1.55
N LEU A 199 -6.52 18.04 2.06
CA LEU A 199 -6.82 16.87 2.87
C LEU A 199 -6.38 17.13 4.31
N LYS A 200 -7.23 16.75 5.27
CA LYS A 200 -6.91 16.74 6.70
C LYS A 200 -7.09 15.33 7.21
N ALA A 201 -6.04 14.70 7.73
CA ALA A 201 -6.11 13.33 8.20
C ALA A 201 -5.27 13.04 9.45
N ARG A 202 -5.67 11.96 10.11
CA ARG A 202 -5.03 11.32 11.24
C ARG A 202 -4.32 10.06 10.77
N HIS A 203 -3.16 9.75 11.36
CA HIS A 203 -2.28 8.68 10.91
C HIS A 203 -2.02 7.67 12.03
N LEU A 204 -2.57 6.45 11.93
CA LEU A 204 -2.38 5.45 12.99
C LEU A 204 -0.92 5.05 13.15
N CYS A 205 -0.10 5.17 12.10
CA CYS A 205 1.34 4.94 12.18
C CYS A 205 2.09 5.88 13.14
N MET A 206 1.49 7.03 13.49
CA MET A 206 1.97 7.98 14.50
C MET A 206 1.18 7.91 15.81
N GLU A 207 -0.11 7.59 15.76
CA GLU A 207 -0.98 7.61 16.94
C GLU A 207 -0.81 6.39 17.84
N MET A 208 -0.76 5.18 17.26
CA MET A 208 -0.76 3.94 18.05
C MET A 208 0.65 3.37 18.29
N ARG A 209 1.66 3.91 17.61
CA ARG A 209 3.05 3.45 17.69
C ARG A 209 4.04 4.60 17.44
N GLY A 210 5.33 4.34 17.68
CA GLY A 210 6.37 5.34 17.49
C GLY A 210 6.17 6.50 18.46
N VAL A 211 5.92 7.70 17.92
CA VAL A 211 5.77 8.95 18.70
C VAL A 211 4.50 8.99 19.56
N LYS A 212 3.46 8.21 19.21
CA LYS A 212 2.21 8.06 19.98
C LYS A 212 1.47 9.38 20.27
N THR A 213 1.40 10.27 19.28
CA THR A 213 0.70 11.55 19.41
C THR A 213 -0.76 11.40 19.00
N SER A 214 -1.68 11.39 19.97
CA SER A 214 -3.12 11.30 19.69
C SER A 214 -3.68 12.59 19.09
N ASP A 215 -4.72 12.45 18.25
CA ASP A 215 -5.53 13.55 17.69
C ASP A 215 -4.76 14.59 16.85
N THR A 216 -3.51 14.29 16.49
CA THR A 216 -2.73 15.13 15.57
C THR A 216 -3.25 15.00 14.16
N ASN A 217 -3.51 16.14 13.53
CA ASN A 217 -3.98 16.20 12.15
C ASN A 217 -2.87 16.74 11.24
N THR A 218 -2.61 16.03 10.15
CA THR A 218 -1.75 16.50 9.06
C THR A 218 -2.64 17.11 7.98
N ILE A 219 -2.30 18.33 7.55
CA ILE A 219 -3.00 19.03 6.46
C ILE A 219 -2.07 19.11 5.26
N THR A 220 -2.55 18.67 4.11
CA THR A 220 -1.87 18.77 2.80
C THR A 220 -2.77 19.52 1.83
N SER A 221 -2.18 20.28 0.92
CA SER A 221 -2.95 21.05 -0.07
C SER A 221 -2.26 21.13 -1.42
N LYS A 222 -3.05 21.11 -2.49
CA LYS A 222 -2.62 21.38 -3.86
C LYS A 222 -3.58 22.37 -4.51
N LEU A 223 -3.02 23.49 -4.99
CA LEU A 223 -3.76 24.58 -5.63
C LEU A 223 -3.29 24.74 -7.08
N LEU A 224 -4.22 24.81 -8.01
CA LEU A 224 -4.02 24.91 -9.46
C LEU A 224 -4.87 26.05 -10.03
N GLY A 225 -4.44 26.59 -11.17
CA GLY A 225 -5.14 27.69 -11.85
C GLY A 225 -5.38 28.89 -10.93
N TYR A 226 -6.60 29.45 -10.96
CA TYR A 226 -6.95 30.63 -10.16
C TYR A 226 -6.77 30.46 -8.65
N PHE A 227 -6.92 29.25 -8.09
CA PHE A 227 -6.62 29.03 -6.66
C PHE A 227 -5.14 29.22 -6.32
N ARG A 228 -4.24 29.09 -7.30
CA ARG A 228 -2.81 29.33 -7.11
C ARG A 228 -2.44 30.78 -7.40
N THR A 229 -3.00 31.36 -8.46
CA THR A 229 -2.59 32.67 -8.99
C THR A 229 -3.38 33.86 -8.43
N ASP A 230 -4.63 33.68 -7.99
CA ASP A 230 -5.43 34.72 -7.34
C ASP A 230 -5.56 34.46 -5.84
N GLU A 231 -5.03 35.38 -5.04
CA GLU A 231 -5.10 35.31 -3.59
C GLU A 231 -6.54 35.42 -3.05
N ARG A 232 -7.42 36.17 -3.72
CA ARG A 232 -8.81 36.36 -3.28
C ARG A 232 -9.59 35.07 -3.40
N THR A 233 -9.47 34.38 -4.54
CA THR A 233 -10.04 33.05 -4.77
C THR A 233 -9.52 32.03 -3.76
N ARG A 234 -8.21 32.05 -3.47
CA ARG A 234 -7.63 31.18 -2.45
C ARG A 234 -8.20 31.48 -1.06
N ALA A 235 -8.29 32.75 -0.68
CA ALA A 235 -8.80 33.18 0.61
C ALA A 235 -10.28 32.80 0.80
N GLU A 236 -11.10 32.97 -0.23
CA GLU A 236 -12.50 32.55 -0.25
C GLU A 236 -12.65 31.05 0.06
N PHE A 237 -11.92 30.19 -0.65
CA PHE A 237 -11.95 28.75 -0.40
C PHE A 237 -11.47 28.36 1.00
N LEU A 238 -10.37 28.96 1.48
CA LEU A 238 -9.87 28.70 2.83
C LEU A 238 -10.87 29.15 3.91
N ASN A 239 -11.59 30.25 3.68
CA ASN A 239 -12.66 30.72 4.57
C ASN A 239 -13.86 29.74 4.58
N LEU A 240 -14.27 29.21 3.43
CA LEU A 240 -15.32 28.19 3.35
C LEU A 240 -14.96 26.92 4.13
N ILE A 241 -13.70 26.47 4.04
CA ILE A 241 -13.20 25.33 4.84
C ILE A 241 -13.14 25.68 6.33
N GLY A 242 -12.69 26.89 6.68
CA GLY A 242 -12.51 27.34 8.06
C GLY A 242 -13.84 27.51 8.80
N ASN A 243 -14.83 28.14 8.17
CA ASN A 243 -16.13 28.43 8.78
C ASN A 243 -17.02 27.18 8.93
N HIS A 244 -16.81 26.15 8.13
CA HIS A 244 -17.50 24.86 8.26
C HIS A 244 -17.04 24.06 9.51
N ARG A 245 -15.98 24.49 10.21
CA ARG A 245 -15.45 23.79 11.38
C ARG A 245 -16.07 24.22 12.71
N ASN A 246 -17.09 25.09 12.69
CA ASN A 246 -17.86 25.52 13.86
C ASN A 246 -19.13 24.69 14.03
#